data_AF-A0A6A4NV35-F1
#
_entry.id   AF-A0A6A4NV35-F1
#
_cell.length_a   1.000
_cell.length_b   1.000
_cell.length_c   1.000
_cell.angle_alpha   90.00
_cell.angle_beta   90.00
_cell.angle_gamma   90.00
#
_symmetry.space_group_name_H-M   'P 1'
#
loop_
_entity.id
_entity.type
_entity.pdbx_description
1 polymer ?
#
loop_
_entity_poly.entity_id
_entity_poly.type
_entity_poly.pdbx_seq_one_letter_code
_entity_poly.pdbx_strand_id
1 'polypeptide(L)'
;MPTRKTKPSSSSERRNWDNIFNLLVQMVRKQQNQLQSLATQHKFLEDRFKMQHEAWESDIRSHNTQISMMNGILIFEEKKRLVEALKSDMVMGYKHRDASVLKWILEETEDELADFKACFGCLSSKSSNGEDQETVAKDSNKRKKVAFKDSDKRKKGITGSESKSTWSDAEEEKCSKIMKDELRRLRAECEKLSLEKSSEVQAILAEKKFVWNQYNIMENDYTNKLRTKQAEIEKSSERIKILVSSMEQLQSENSKKDSTIAQLESKVADMEAAEKKLKEEILGLSVELGSLRKSRNNQGTPVLNRCMEGTKTSDSGVSKSSSRRRRISFKKEISTPDAPVPVPANLSEKRNKGLKRKESPAIPISETPKLFSSSFKVPKLKSSLRIR
;
A
#
# COMPACT_ATOMS: atom_id res chain seq x y z
N MET A 1 -51.86 94.23 -43.42
CA MET A 1 -50.81 93.31 -42.93
C MET A 1 -51.02 93.12 -41.44
N PRO A 2 -51.42 91.92 -40.97
CA PRO A 2 -50.41 90.94 -40.57
C PRO A 2 -50.76 89.49 -40.93
N THR A 3 -49.72 88.70 -41.20
CA THR A 3 -49.76 87.28 -41.55
C THR A 3 -49.94 86.40 -40.31
N ARG A 4 -50.98 85.55 -40.36
CA ARG A 4 -51.27 84.52 -39.35
C ARG A 4 -50.15 83.47 -39.36
N LYS A 5 -49.32 83.46 -38.31
CA LYS A 5 -48.35 82.37 -38.08
C LYS A 5 -49.10 81.15 -37.56
N THR A 6 -49.12 80.09 -38.36
CA THR A 6 -49.52 78.73 -38.00
C THR A 6 -48.60 78.18 -36.91
N LYS A 7 -49.17 77.81 -35.77
CA LYS A 7 -48.49 77.06 -34.70
C LYS A 7 -48.17 75.65 -35.22
N PRO A 8 -46.91 75.18 -35.18
CA PRO A 8 -46.61 73.79 -35.51
C PRO A 8 -47.12 72.87 -34.39
N SER A 9 -47.63 71.71 -34.78
CA SER A 9 -48.30 70.73 -33.92
C SER A 9 -47.34 70.07 -32.93
N SER A 10 -47.45 70.41 -31.65
CA SER A 10 -46.71 69.80 -30.52
C SER A 10 -46.87 68.27 -30.39
N SER A 11 -47.83 67.67 -31.09
CA SER A 11 -48.04 66.21 -31.12
C SER A 11 -47.00 65.46 -31.96
N SER A 12 -46.37 66.10 -32.94
CA SER A 12 -45.40 65.48 -33.85
C SER A 12 -44.04 65.23 -33.19
N GLU A 13 -43.53 66.20 -32.43
CA GLU A 13 -42.24 66.08 -31.72
C GLU A 13 -42.27 64.99 -30.64
N ARG A 14 -43.36 64.92 -29.87
CA ARG A 14 -43.52 63.90 -28.82
C ARG A 14 -43.44 62.49 -29.39
N ARG A 15 -44.06 62.28 -30.56
CA ARG A 15 -44.05 61.00 -31.28
C ARG A 15 -42.68 60.65 -31.84
N ASN A 16 -41.92 61.65 -32.30
CA ASN A 16 -40.53 61.44 -32.74
C ASN A 16 -39.61 61.04 -31.57
N TRP A 17 -39.75 61.69 -30.42
CA TRP A 17 -38.97 61.32 -29.22
C TRP A 17 -39.32 59.93 -28.71
N ASP A 18 -40.60 59.53 -28.73
CA ASP A 18 -41.01 58.18 -28.40
C ASP A 18 -40.40 57.14 -29.35
N ASN A 19 -40.33 57.44 -30.66
CA ASN A 19 -39.67 56.56 -31.63
C ASN A 19 -38.16 56.43 -31.39
N ILE A 20 -37.46 57.55 -31.13
CA ILE A 20 -36.02 57.56 -30.82
C ILE A 20 -35.74 56.78 -29.53
N PHE A 21 -36.53 57.00 -28.49
CA PHE A 21 -36.42 56.29 -27.23
C PHE A 21 -36.62 54.79 -27.40
N ASN A 22 -37.65 54.37 -28.15
CA ASN A 22 -37.91 52.97 -28.44
C ASN A 22 -36.76 52.30 -29.21
N LEU A 23 -36.17 53.00 -30.20
CA LEU A 23 -34.98 52.54 -30.93
C LEU A 23 -33.77 52.33 -30.00
N LEU A 24 -33.52 53.28 -29.09
CA LEU A 24 -32.47 53.19 -28.08
C LEU A 24 -32.68 52.00 -27.14
N VAL A 25 -33.91 51.80 -26.63
CA VAL A 25 -34.25 50.65 -25.78
C VAL A 25 -34.04 49.33 -26.53
N GLN A 26 -34.41 49.25 -27.81
CA GLN A 26 -34.17 48.06 -28.62
C GLN A 26 -32.68 47.78 -28.81
N MET A 27 -31.86 48.81 -29.08
CA MET A 27 -30.41 48.68 -29.18
C MET A 27 -29.80 48.17 -27.87
N VAL A 28 -30.19 48.75 -26.73
CA VAL A 28 -29.69 48.33 -25.41
C VAL A 28 -30.08 46.88 -25.12
N ARG A 29 -31.32 46.48 -25.41
CA ARG A 29 -31.74 45.08 -25.26
C ARG A 29 -30.96 44.14 -26.18
N LYS A 30 -30.70 44.54 -27.43
CA LYS A 30 -29.89 43.75 -28.37
C LYS A 30 -28.47 43.56 -27.84
N GLN A 31 -27.84 44.64 -27.36
CA GLN A 31 -26.52 44.57 -26.76
C GLN A 31 -26.50 43.70 -25.50
N GLN A 32 -27.51 43.82 -24.63
CA GLN A 32 -27.64 42.98 -23.44
C GLN A 32 -27.73 41.49 -23.81
N ASN A 33 -28.54 41.14 -24.80
CA ASN A 33 -28.67 39.76 -25.27
C ASN A 33 -27.37 39.24 -25.89
N GLN A 34 -26.64 40.08 -26.64
CA GLN A 34 -25.33 39.73 -27.18
C GLN A 34 -24.31 39.47 -26.07
N LEU A 35 -24.28 40.33 -25.04
CA LEU A 35 -23.37 40.17 -23.91
C LEU A 35 -23.69 38.90 -23.11
N GLN A 36 -24.97 38.58 -22.94
CA GLN A 36 -25.41 37.37 -22.26
C GLN A 36 -25.04 36.11 -23.06
N SER A 37 -25.19 36.13 -24.38
CA SER A 37 -24.74 35.05 -25.27
C SER A 37 -23.22 34.85 -25.21
N LEU A 38 -22.45 35.94 -25.19
CA LEU A 38 -21.00 35.87 -25.03
C LEU A 38 -20.61 35.25 -23.69
N ALA A 39 -21.28 35.63 -22.61
CA ALA A 39 -21.02 35.09 -21.27
C ALA A 39 -21.31 33.58 -21.19
N THR A 40 -22.40 33.11 -21.82
CA THR A 40 -22.70 31.67 -21.86
C THR A 40 -21.69 30.89 -22.70
N GLN A 41 -21.22 31.44 -23.83
CA GLN A 41 -20.18 30.83 -24.64
C GLN A 41 -18.84 30.76 -23.91
N HIS A 42 -18.44 31.82 -23.21
CA HIS A 42 -17.21 31.82 -22.42
C HIS A 42 -17.25 30.74 -21.34
N LYS A 43 -18.37 30.63 -20.62
CA LYS A 43 -18.56 29.60 -19.61
C LYS A 43 -18.46 28.19 -20.20
N PHE A 44 -19.10 27.94 -21.34
CA PHE A 44 -19.00 26.65 -22.03
C PHE A 44 -17.55 26.31 -22.42
N LEU A 45 -16.79 27.28 -22.91
CA LEU A 45 -15.38 27.09 -23.25
C LEU A 45 -14.53 26.80 -22.01
N GLU A 46 -14.74 27.54 -20.93
CA GLU A 46 -14.07 27.34 -19.64
C GLU A 46 -14.33 25.93 -19.09
N ASP A 47 -15.59 25.49 -19.07
CA ASP A 47 -15.98 24.15 -18.65
C ASP A 47 -15.31 23.07 -19.51
N ARG A 48 -15.21 23.30 -20.83
CA ARG A 48 -14.54 22.38 -21.76
C ARG A 48 -13.03 22.30 -21.52
N PHE A 49 -12.36 23.43 -21.31
CA PHE A 49 -10.94 23.44 -20.99
C PHE A 49 -10.65 22.74 -19.67
N LYS A 50 -11.49 22.98 -18.67
CA LYS A 50 -11.37 22.32 -17.36
C LYS A 50 -11.52 20.80 -17.48
N MET A 51 -12.53 20.33 -18.20
CA MET A 51 -12.74 18.89 -18.43
C MET A 51 -11.55 18.25 -19.16
N GLN A 52 -11.02 18.91 -20.19
CA GLN A 52 -9.83 18.40 -20.91
C GLN A 52 -8.60 18.34 -20.02
N HIS A 53 -8.37 19.37 -19.20
CA HIS A 53 -7.25 19.41 -18.26
C HIS A 53 -7.35 18.29 -17.22
N GLU A 54 -8.53 18.10 -16.62
CA GLU A 54 -8.78 17.03 -15.66
C GLU A 54 -8.56 15.64 -16.27
N ALA A 55 -9.00 15.44 -17.52
CA ALA A 55 -8.75 14.20 -18.26
C ALA A 55 -7.24 13.96 -18.49
N TRP A 56 -6.51 14.98 -18.95
CA TRP A 56 -5.06 14.90 -19.14
C TRP A 56 -4.30 14.62 -17.85
N GLU A 57 -4.67 15.28 -16.75
CA GLU A 57 -4.08 14.99 -15.44
C GLU A 57 -4.34 13.55 -15.00
N SER A 58 -5.55 13.04 -15.25
CA SER A 58 -5.90 11.65 -14.95
C SER A 58 -5.03 10.67 -15.72
N ASP A 59 -4.84 10.90 -17.02
CA ASP A 59 -3.96 10.08 -17.86
C ASP A 59 -2.52 10.14 -17.37
N ILE A 60 -1.98 11.32 -17.07
CA ILE A 60 -0.62 11.46 -16.53
C ILE A 60 -0.46 10.68 -15.22
N ARG A 61 -1.43 10.78 -14.30
CA ARG A 61 -1.41 10.01 -13.04
C ARG A 61 -1.44 8.50 -13.29
N SER A 62 -2.22 8.04 -14.26
CA SER A 62 -2.29 6.64 -14.65
C SER A 62 -0.95 6.12 -15.18
N HIS A 63 -0.35 6.83 -16.15
CA HIS A 63 0.95 6.45 -16.72
C HIS A 63 2.07 6.45 -15.66
N ASN A 64 2.11 7.45 -14.79
CA ASN A 64 3.08 7.48 -13.69
C ASN A 64 2.91 6.28 -12.75
N THR A 65 1.67 5.88 -12.46
CA THR A 65 1.39 4.70 -11.63
C THR A 65 1.90 3.43 -12.31
N GLN A 66 1.64 3.29 -13.61
CA GLN A 66 2.12 2.14 -14.40
C GLN A 66 3.65 2.07 -14.44
N ILE A 67 4.32 3.20 -14.68
CA ILE A 67 5.80 3.29 -14.65
C ILE A 67 6.34 2.90 -13.28
N SER A 68 5.72 3.38 -12.20
CA SER A 68 6.12 3.03 -10.83
C SER A 68 5.97 1.53 -10.56
N MET A 69 4.90 0.90 -11.05
CA MET A 69 4.73 -0.55 -10.95
C MET A 69 5.81 -1.31 -11.71
N MET A 70 6.06 -0.95 -12.98
CA MET A 70 7.09 -1.60 -13.80
C MET A 70 8.48 -1.47 -13.19
N ASN A 71 8.83 -0.30 -12.67
CA ASN A 71 10.09 -0.08 -11.97
C ASN A 71 10.21 -0.96 -10.72
N GLY A 72 9.13 -1.12 -9.95
CA GLY A 72 9.09 -2.01 -8.81
C GLY A 72 9.36 -3.48 -9.19
N ILE A 73 8.73 -3.95 -10.28
CA ILE A 73 8.93 -5.31 -10.80
C ILE A 73 10.37 -5.51 -11.26
N LEU A 74 10.93 -4.56 -12.02
CA LEU A 74 12.32 -4.64 -12.50
C LEU A 74 13.33 -4.73 -11.36
N ILE A 75 13.20 -3.89 -10.33
CA ILE A 75 14.07 -3.92 -9.15
C ILE A 75 13.94 -5.26 -8.41
N PHE A 76 12.73 -5.80 -8.31
CA PHE A 76 12.50 -7.10 -7.69
C PHE A 76 13.19 -8.23 -8.47
N GLU A 77 13.05 -8.27 -9.79
CA GLU A 77 13.69 -9.28 -10.65
C GLU A 77 15.21 -9.18 -10.65
N GLU A 78 15.77 -7.96 -10.63
CA GLU A 78 17.20 -7.73 -10.50
C GLU A 78 17.73 -8.29 -9.17
N LYS A 79 17.07 -7.98 -8.05
CA LYS A 79 17.43 -8.52 -6.74
C LYS A 79 17.28 -10.03 -6.69
N LYS A 80 16.24 -10.59 -7.31
CA LYS A 80 16.05 -12.04 -7.42
C LYS A 80 17.24 -12.69 -8.14
N ARG A 81 17.64 -12.16 -9.30
CA ARG A 81 18.82 -12.65 -10.04
C ARG A 81 20.10 -12.55 -9.22
N LEU A 82 20.30 -11.45 -8.50
CA LEU A 82 21.47 -11.28 -7.64
C LEU A 82 21.52 -12.35 -6.53
N VAL A 83 20.38 -12.61 -5.88
CA VAL A 83 20.28 -13.66 -4.84
C VAL A 83 20.56 -15.04 -5.43
N GLU A 84 20.02 -15.35 -6.60
CA GLU A 84 20.29 -16.63 -7.29
C GLU A 84 21.76 -16.79 -7.65
N ALA A 85 22.41 -15.72 -8.16
CA ALA A 85 23.84 -15.72 -8.45
C ALA A 85 24.69 -15.95 -7.19
N LEU A 86 24.43 -15.19 -6.10
CA LEU A 86 25.13 -15.36 -4.83
C LEU A 86 24.96 -16.76 -4.23
N LYS A 87 23.76 -17.34 -4.37
CA LYS A 87 23.50 -18.72 -3.95
C LYS A 87 24.35 -19.71 -4.76
N SER A 88 24.45 -19.52 -6.08
CA SER A 88 25.29 -20.34 -6.95
C SER A 88 26.77 -20.23 -6.57
N ASP A 89 27.28 -19.01 -6.38
CA ASP A 89 28.67 -18.76 -5.99
C ASP A 89 29.01 -19.42 -4.66
N MET A 90 28.10 -19.33 -3.68
CA MET A 90 28.27 -19.98 -2.39
C MET A 90 28.34 -21.51 -2.53
N VAL A 91 27.46 -22.12 -3.32
CA VAL A 91 27.46 -23.57 -3.57
C VAL A 91 28.76 -24.00 -4.26
N MET A 92 29.22 -23.25 -5.26
CA MET A 92 30.50 -23.49 -5.93
C MET A 92 31.68 -23.36 -4.97
N GLY A 93 31.66 -22.37 -4.07
CA GLY A 93 32.66 -22.20 -3.03
C GLY A 93 32.73 -23.40 -2.08
N TYR A 94 31.59 -23.94 -1.64
CA TYR A 94 31.55 -25.16 -0.85
C TYR A 94 32.12 -26.36 -1.61
N LYS A 95 31.72 -26.56 -2.88
CA LYS A 95 32.23 -27.67 -3.71
C LYS A 95 33.73 -27.58 -3.93
N HIS A 96 34.28 -26.37 -4.11
CA HIS A 96 35.71 -26.17 -4.28
C HIS A 96 36.49 -26.48 -3.01
N ARG A 97 35.98 -26.09 -1.84
CA ARG A 97 36.56 -26.44 -0.53
C ARG A 97 36.52 -27.95 -0.29
N ASP A 98 35.36 -28.58 -0.51
CA ASP A 98 35.21 -30.04 -0.36
C ASP A 98 36.20 -30.79 -1.26
N ALA A 99 36.32 -30.37 -2.53
CA ALA A 99 37.28 -30.96 -3.46
C ALA A 99 38.73 -30.77 -3.01
N SER A 100 39.06 -29.61 -2.45
CA SER A 100 40.41 -29.33 -1.92
C SER A 100 40.73 -30.20 -0.71
N VAL A 101 39.78 -30.40 0.20
CA VAL A 101 39.93 -31.29 1.37
C VAL A 101 40.11 -32.74 0.93
N LEU A 102 39.28 -33.23 0.00
CA LEU A 102 39.41 -34.58 -0.52
C LEU A 102 40.74 -34.80 -1.24
N LYS A 103 41.20 -33.81 -2.01
CA LYS A 103 42.52 -33.84 -2.64
C LYS A 103 43.63 -33.94 -1.60
N TRP A 104 43.60 -33.10 -0.57
CA TRP A 104 44.60 -33.11 0.50
C TRP A 104 44.64 -34.45 1.26
N ILE A 105 43.47 -35.02 1.58
CA ILE A 105 43.38 -36.35 2.20
C ILE A 105 44.01 -37.42 1.29
N LEU A 106 43.76 -37.34 -0.02
CA LEU A 106 44.28 -38.33 -0.97
C LEU A 106 45.81 -38.24 -1.08
N GLU A 107 46.36 -37.02 -1.19
CA GLU A 107 47.81 -36.77 -1.18
C GLU A 107 48.45 -37.30 0.10
N GLU A 108 47.88 -37.00 1.28
CA GLU A 108 48.38 -37.53 2.57
C GLU A 108 48.37 -39.06 2.61
N THR A 109 47.28 -39.70 2.18
CA THR A 109 47.20 -41.18 2.17
C THR A 109 48.16 -41.82 1.17
N GLU A 110 48.54 -41.10 0.09
CA GLU A 110 49.51 -41.57 -0.89
C GLU A 110 50.93 -41.51 -0.31
N ASP A 111 51.25 -40.44 0.42
CA ASP A 111 52.51 -40.30 1.17
C ASP A 111 52.62 -41.38 2.27
N GLU A 112 51.58 -41.58 3.08
CA GLU A 112 51.53 -42.65 4.07
C GLU A 112 51.73 -44.04 3.43
N LEU A 113 51.07 -44.29 2.29
CA LEU A 113 51.21 -45.55 1.55
C LEU A 113 52.64 -45.75 1.01
N ALA A 114 53.29 -44.68 0.56
CA ALA A 114 54.69 -44.72 0.13
C ALA A 114 55.62 -45.08 1.29
N ASP A 115 55.41 -44.48 2.47
CA ASP A 115 56.14 -44.80 3.70
C ASP A 115 55.92 -46.25 4.13
N PHE A 116 54.68 -46.75 4.09
CA PHE A 116 54.38 -48.15 4.39
C PHE A 116 55.07 -49.11 3.41
N LYS A 117 55.07 -48.82 2.11
CA LYS A 117 55.78 -49.62 1.10
C LYS A 117 57.28 -49.63 1.35
N ALA A 118 57.87 -48.48 1.68
CA ALA A 118 59.29 -48.39 2.02
C ALA A 118 59.63 -49.22 3.26
N CYS A 119 58.81 -49.12 4.32
CA CYS A 119 58.96 -49.90 5.54
C CYS A 119 58.90 -51.42 5.24
N PHE A 120 57.94 -51.86 4.44
CA PHE A 120 57.82 -53.26 4.03
C PHE A 120 59.02 -53.72 3.20
N GLY A 121 59.52 -52.89 2.28
CA GLY A 121 60.74 -53.15 1.52
C GLY A 121 61.95 -53.36 2.42
N CYS A 122 62.12 -52.54 3.46
CA CYS A 122 63.17 -52.70 4.47
C CYS A 122 63.03 -53.99 5.30
N LEU A 123 61.79 -54.41 5.60
CA LEU A 123 61.54 -55.65 6.33
C LEU A 123 61.79 -56.90 5.46
N SER A 124 61.37 -56.90 4.19
CA SER A 124 61.64 -57.99 3.25
C SER A 124 63.13 -58.14 2.90
N SER A 125 63.88 -57.04 2.81
CA SER A 125 65.33 -57.10 2.59
C SER A 125 66.09 -57.59 3.82
N LYS A 126 65.60 -57.30 5.04
CA LYS A 126 66.12 -57.91 6.28
C LYS A 126 65.81 -59.41 6.39
N SER A 127 64.68 -59.89 5.86
CA SER A 127 64.39 -61.33 5.82
C SER A 127 65.12 -62.08 4.71
N SER A 128 65.59 -61.40 3.66
CA SER A 128 66.36 -61.98 2.55
C SER A 128 67.87 -62.08 2.81
N ASN A 129 68.38 -61.44 3.86
CA ASN A 129 69.80 -61.53 4.25
C ASN A 129 70.07 -62.69 5.22
N GLY A 130 69.10 -63.60 5.39
CA GLY A 130 69.33 -64.93 5.91
C GLY A 130 69.17 -65.93 4.77
N GLU A 131 70.25 -66.65 4.49
CA GLU A 131 70.34 -67.86 3.67
C GLU A 131 70.79 -67.70 2.21
N ASP A 132 72.06 -68.07 2.06
CA ASP A 132 72.75 -68.53 0.88
C ASP A 132 71.96 -69.61 0.10
N GLN A 133 72.14 -69.54 -1.21
CA GLN A 133 72.14 -70.59 -2.23
C GLN A 133 71.66 -72.00 -1.82
N GLU A 134 70.71 -72.57 -2.58
CA GLU A 134 71.01 -73.60 -3.61
C GLU A 134 69.75 -74.40 -4.04
N THR A 135 69.65 -74.63 -5.36
CA THR A 135 68.87 -75.65 -6.10
C THR A 135 67.33 -75.57 -6.30
N VAL A 136 66.97 -75.19 -7.54
CA VAL A 136 66.14 -75.93 -8.52
C VAL A 136 65.05 -76.88 -7.99
N ALA A 137 63.77 -76.59 -8.29
CA ALA A 137 62.81 -77.57 -8.83
C ALA A 137 61.50 -76.93 -9.33
N LYS A 138 60.97 -77.54 -10.38
CA LYS A 138 59.73 -77.24 -11.11
C LYS A 138 58.45 -77.52 -10.30
N ASP A 139 57.39 -76.90 -10.84
CA ASP A 139 56.03 -77.44 -11.04
C ASP A 139 54.91 -77.29 -9.98
N SER A 140 53.85 -76.66 -10.51
CA SER A 140 52.43 -77.02 -10.35
C SER A 140 51.66 -76.68 -9.05
N ASN A 141 50.86 -75.62 -9.18
CA ASN A 141 49.42 -75.56 -8.91
C ASN A 141 48.82 -76.60 -7.92
N LYS A 142 48.43 -76.15 -6.72
CA LYS A 142 47.25 -76.69 -6.02
C LYS A 142 46.73 -75.77 -4.91
N ARG A 143 45.48 -75.33 -5.10
CA ARG A 143 44.57 -74.77 -4.09
C ARG A 143 44.55 -75.63 -2.82
N LYS A 144 44.64 -75.02 -1.64
CA LYS A 144 43.86 -75.45 -0.47
C LYS A 144 43.71 -74.32 0.56
N LYS A 145 42.45 -73.89 0.75
CA LYS A 145 41.95 -73.32 2.01
C LYS A 145 42.23 -74.29 3.16
N VAL A 146 42.49 -73.78 4.36
CA VAL A 146 41.68 -74.01 5.59
C VAL A 146 42.48 -73.61 6.84
N ALA A 147 41.85 -72.72 7.62
CA ALA A 147 41.87 -72.53 9.07
C ALA A 147 43.19 -72.64 9.85
N PHE A 148 43.56 -71.53 10.50
CA PHE A 148 44.40 -71.56 11.69
C PHE A 148 43.52 -71.40 12.92
N LYS A 149 43.48 -72.45 13.74
CA LYS A 149 42.89 -72.48 15.09
C LYS A 149 44.03 -72.78 16.05
N ASP A 150 43.99 -72.11 17.20
CA ASP A 150 44.90 -72.20 18.34
C ASP A 150 45.45 -73.61 18.62
N SER A 151 46.73 -73.68 18.97
CA SER A 151 47.13 -74.40 20.18
C SER A 151 48.54 -74.04 20.66
N ASP A 152 48.55 -73.84 21.96
CA ASP A 152 49.62 -73.64 22.92
C ASP A 152 50.48 -74.92 23.10
N LYS A 153 51.82 -74.79 23.16
CA LYS A 153 52.77 -75.40 24.14
C LYS A 153 54.16 -75.80 23.60
N ARG A 154 55.16 -75.26 24.33
CA ARG A 154 56.41 -75.88 24.85
C ARG A 154 57.66 -76.07 23.95
N LYS A 155 58.62 -75.18 24.17
CA LYS A 155 59.91 -75.40 24.88
C LYS A 155 60.92 -76.43 24.32
N LYS A 156 61.95 -75.94 23.59
CA LYS A 156 63.42 -76.23 23.71
C LYS A 156 64.10 -75.43 22.59
N GLY A 157 64.92 -74.41 22.85
CA GLY A 157 66.29 -74.55 23.34
C GLY A 157 67.25 -74.53 22.14
N ILE A 158 67.70 -73.34 21.70
CA ILE A 158 68.88 -73.20 20.85
C ILE A 158 69.71 -72.03 21.40
N THR A 159 70.91 -72.42 21.80
CA THR A 159 72.07 -71.66 22.22
C THR A 159 72.67 -70.88 21.05
N GLY A 160 73.13 -69.65 21.32
CA GLY A 160 74.31 -69.07 20.69
C GLY A 160 74.07 -68.28 19.40
N SER A 161 74.02 -66.95 19.52
CA SER A 161 74.83 -66.04 18.72
C SER A 161 74.75 -64.65 19.36
N GLU A 162 75.56 -64.46 20.40
CA GLU A 162 75.94 -63.11 20.83
C GLU A 162 76.86 -62.52 19.75
N SER A 163 76.27 -61.76 18.84
CA SER A 163 77.02 -60.77 18.07
C SER A 163 77.36 -59.61 19.00
N LYS A 164 78.39 -59.85 19.81
CA LYS A 164 79.07 -58.89 20.68
C LYS A 164 79.64 -57.78 19.78
N SER A 165 78.88 -56.73 19.52
CA SER A 165 79.45 -55.48 19.05
C SER A 165 80.24 -54.91 20.22
N THR A 166 81.56 -54.85 20.07
CA THR A 166 82.49 -54.28 21.05
C THR A 166 82.23 -52.77 21.17
N TRP A 167 81.24 -52.39 21.97
CA TRP A 167 81.04 -51.03 22.44
C TRP A 167 81.42 -51.05 23.92
N SER A 168 82.35 -50.20 24.33
CA SER A 168 82.71 -50.08 25.75
C SER A 168 81.48 -49.59 26.53
N ASP A 169 81.28 -50.07 27.77
CA ASP A 169 80.17 -49.66 28.64
C ASP A 169 80.01 -48.12 28.76
N ALA A 170 81.11 -47.38 28.59
CA ALA A 170 81.15 -45.92 28.57
C ALA A 170 80.48 -45.27 27.34
N GLU A 171 80.35 -45.97 26.20
CA GLU A 171 79.71 -45.48 24.97
C GLU A 171 78.19 -45.72 25.02
N GLU A 172 77.75 -46.85 25.58
CA GLU A 172 76.33 -47.16 25.78
C GLU A 172 75.68 -46.21 26.81
N GLU A 173 76.39 -45.87 27.89
CA GLU A 173 75.94 -44.90 28.87
C GLU A 173 75.81 -43.48 28.27
N LYS A 174 76.75 -43.08 27.40
CA LYS A 174 76.66 -41.81 26.66
C LYS A 174 75.45 -41.79 25.72
N CYS A 175 75.24 -42.84 24.92
CA CYS A 175 74.07 -42.96 24.04
C CYS A 175 72.75 -42.94 24.83
N SER A 176 72.67 -43.64 25.96
CA SER A 176 71.51 -43.61 26.87
C SER A 176 71.23 -42.20 27.39
N LYS A 177 72.28 -41.43 27.70
CA LYS A 177 72.17 -40.06 28.19
C LYS A 177 71.66 -39.11 27.11
N ILE A 178 72.21 -39.20 25.89
CA ILE A 178 71.76 -38.41 24.73
C ILE A 178 70.28 -38.68 24.44
N MET A 179 69.87 -39.95 24.39
CA MET A 179 68.48 -40.32 24.12
C MET A 179 67.51 -39.81 25.20
N LYS A 180 67.91 -39.82 26.48
CA LYS A 180 67.11 -39.23 27.58
C LYS A 180 66.99 -37.71 27.47
N ASP A 181 68.02 -37.03 26.98
CA ASP A 181 67.99 -35.58 26.77
C ASP A 181 67.09 -35.22 25.58
N GLU A 182 67.12 -36.00 24.50
CA GLU A 182 66.21 -35.83 23.36
C GLU A 182 64.75 -36.07 23.73
N LEU A 183 64.45 -37.11 24.52
CA LEU A 183 63.10 -37.36 25.04
C LEU A 183 62.60 -36.21 25.93
N ARG A 184 63.49 -35.60 26.73
CA ARG A 184 63.16 -34.41 27.52
C ARG A 184 62.87 -33.20 26.63
N ARG A 185 63.66 -32.98 25.58
CA ARG A 185 63.43 -31.90 24.60
C ARG A 185 62.12 -32.08 23.86
N LEU A 186 61.86 -33.27 23.31
CA LEU A 186 60.61 -33.59 22.61
C LEU A 186 59.39 -33.40 23.51
N ARG A 187 59.47 -33.84 24.77
CA ARG A 187 58.38 -33.61 25.74
C ARG A 187 58.12 -32.12 25.96
N ALA A 188 59.17 -31.31 26.15
CA ALA A 188 59.03 -29.87 26.34
C ALA A 188 58.44 -29.18 25.10
N GLU A 189 58.80 -29.62 23.89
CA GLU A 189 58.21 -29.14 22.64
C GLU A 189 56.74 -29.55 22.51
N CYS A 190 56.37 -30.79 22.87
CA CYS A 190 54.97 -31.23 22.89
C CYS A 190 54.13 -30.41 23.89
N GLU A 191 54.65 -30.14 25.09
CA GLU A 191 53.98 -29.31 26.09
C GLU A 191 53.81 -27.86 25.61
N LYS A 192 54.85 -27.29 25.00
CA LYS A 192 54.80 -25.95 24.39
C LYS A 192 53.74 -25.88 23.28
N LEU A 193 53.75 -26.84 22.35
CA LEU A 193 52.76 -26.92 21.26
C LEU A 193 51.35 -27.08 21.80
N SER A 194 51.16 -27.87 22.86
CA SER A 194 49.87 -28.04 23.51
C SER A 194 49.35 -26.71 24.09
N LEU A 195 50.20 -25.94 24.76
CA LEU A 195 49.85 -24.62 25.29
C LEU A 195 49.50 -23.63 24.18
N GLU A 196 50.30 -23.57 23.13
CA GLU A 196 50.05 -22.71 21.97
C GLU A 196 48.70 -23.04 21.32
N LYS A 197 48.45 -24.33 21.04
CA LYS A 197 47.17 -24.78 20.47
C LYS A 197 45.99 -24.51 21.38
N SER A 198 46.15 -24.67 22.70
CA SER A 198 45.09 -24.33 23.66
C SER A 198 44.75 -22.83 23.64
N SER A 199 45.76 -21.96 23.48
CA SER A 199 45.56 -20.51 23.38
C SER A 199 44.88 -20.11 22.06
N GLU A 200 45.25 -20.77 20.96
CA GLU A 200 44.62 -20.59 19.64
C GLU A 200 43.13 -20.99 19.69
N VAL A 201 42.83 -22.15 20.28
CA VAL A 201 41.43 -22.60 20.49
C VAL A 201 40.65 -21.59 21.34
N GLN A 202 41.26 -21.04 22.39
CA GLN A 202 40.60 -20.04 23.24
C GLN A 202 40.33 -18.73 22.48
N ALA A 203 41.25 -18.28 21.63
CA ALA A 203 41.06 -17.12 20.77
C ALA A 203 39.92 -17.34 19.77
N ILE A 204 39.89 -18.49 19.09
CA ILE A 204 38.82 -18.85 18.15
C ILE A 204 37.46 -18.92 18.86
N LEU A 205 37.40 -19.44 20.09
CA LEU A 205 36.17 -19.47 20.88
C LEU A 205 35.68 -18.06 21.26
N ALA A 206 36.60 -17.14 21.55
CA ALA A 206 36.26 -15.75 21.81
C ALA A 206 35.72 -15.06 20.55
N GLU A 207 36.36 -15.27 19.40
CA GLU A 207 35.90 -14.76 18.11
C GLU A 207 34.53 -15.32 17.73
N LYS A 208 34.31 -16.63 17.90
CA LYS A 208 33.00 -17.27 17.69
C LYS A 208 31.91 -16.59 18.53
N LYS A 209 32.17 -16.31 19.81
CA LYS A 209 31.22 -15.60 20.69
C LYS A 209 30.95 -14.18 20.19
N PHE A 210 31.98 -13.47 19.75
CA PHE A 210 31.84 -12.13 19.20
C PHE A 210 30.98 -12.12 17.93
N VAL A 211 31.31 -12.97 16.95
CA VAL A 211 30.55 -13.08 15.68
C VAL A 211 29.10 -13.50 15.96
N TRP A 212 28.88 -14.44 16.87
CA TRP A 212 27.53 -14.85 17.25
C TRP A 212 26.73 -13.71 17.87
N ASN A 213 27.36 -12.90 18.74
CA ASN A 213 26.72 -11.74 19.32
C ASN A 213 26.35 -10.70 18.24
N GLN A 214 27.26 -10.44 17.29
CA GLN A 214 26.99 -9.53 16.17
C GLN A 214 25.85 -10.03 15.29
N TYR A 215 25.82 -11.33 14.99
CA TYR A 215 24.73 -11.96 14.26
C TYR A 215 23.40 -11.78 14.97
N ASN A 216 23.34 -12.03 16.27
CA ASN A 216 22.12 -11.92 17.06
C ASN A 216 21.60 -10.47 17.12
N ILE A 217 22.49 -9.47 17.21
CA ILE A 217 22.10 -8.05 17.15
C ILE A 217 21.48 -7.73 15.79
N MET A 218 22.11 -8.17 14.71
CA MET A 218 21.65 -7.95 13.34
C MET A 218 20.30 -8.65 13.08
N GLU A 219 20.16 -9.90 13.52
CA GLU A 219 18.92 -10.68 13.40
C GLU A 219 17.76 -10.00 14.13
N ASN A 220 18.01 -9.49 15.34
CA ASN A 220 17.01 -8.74 16.09
C ASN A 220 16.62 -7.42 15.39
N ASP A 221 17.58 -6.67 14.84
CA ASP A 221 17.29 -5.44 14.08
C ASP A 221 16.43 -5.72 12.85
N TYR A 222 16.76 -6.76 12.07
CA TYR A 222 15.94 -7.14 10.91
C TYR A 222 14.55 -7.63 11.31
N THR A 223 14.44 -8.39 12.39
CA THR A 223 13.15 -8.88 12.89
C THR A 223 12.29 -7.71 13.38
N ASN A 224 12.88 -6.73 14.05
CA ASN A 224 12.18 -5.51 14.47
C ASN A 224 11.74 -4.68 13.26
N LYS A 225 12.61 -4.46 12.28
CA LYS A 225 12.27 -3.77 11.02
C LYS A 225 11.12 -4.47 10.31
N LEU A 226 11.17 -5.80 10.19
CA LEU A 226 10.10 -6.59 9.59
C LEU A 226 8.77 -6.41 10.34
N ARG A 227 8.79 -6.51 11.68
CA ARG A 227 7.59 -6.31 12.51
C ARG A 227 7.02 -4.90 12.37
N THR A 228 7.86 -3.86 12.31
CA THR A 228 7.37 -2.48 12.11
C THR A 228 6.72 -2.28 10.75
N LYS A 229 7.30 -2.86 9.69
CA LYS A 229 6.73 -2.81 8.34
C LYS A 229 5.42 -3.58 8.25
N GLN A 230 5.34 -4.72 8.91
CA GLN A 230 4.11 -5.50 9.01
C GLN A 230 2.99 -4.70 9.68
N ALA A 231 3.27 -4.03 10.81
CA ALA A 231 2.29 -3.19 11.50
C ALA A 231 1.86 -1.97 10.66
N GLU A 232 2.75 -1.38 9.86
CA GLU A 232 2.43 -0.28 8.94
C GLU A 232 1.48 -0.74 7.82
N ILE A 233 1.71 -1.94 7.28
CA ILE A 233 0.84 -2.57 6.28
C ILE A 233 -0.54 -2.85 6.87
N GLU A 234 -0.62 -3.45 8.06
CA GLU A 234 -1.89 -3.72 8.74
C GLU A 234 -2.69 -2.44 9.04
N LYS A 235 -2.00 -1.36 9.44
CA LYS A 235 -2.64 -0.07 9.66
C LYS A 235 -3.17 0.54 8.35
N SER A 236 -2.44 0.40 7.24
CA SER A 236 -2.87 0.92 5.96
C SER A 236 -4.00 0.08 5.36
N SER A 237 -3.99 -1.24 5.53
CA SER A 237 -5.08 -2.12 5.10
C SER A 237 -6.38 -1.84 5.85
N GLU A 238 -6.33 -1.55 7.16
CA GLU A 238 -7.52 -1.16 7.92
C GLU A 238 -8.10 0.18 7.43
N ARG A 239 -7.24 1.15 7.08
CA ARG A 239 -7.70 2.41 6.47
C ARG A 239 -8.36 2.20 5.11
N ILE A 240 -7.80 1.33 4.27
CA ILE A 240 -8.38 0.97 2.98
C ILE A 240 -9.75 0.32 3.20
N LYS A 241 -9.86 -0.60 4.15
CA LYS A 241 -11.13 -1.26 4.50
C LYS A 241 -12.20 -0.25 4.91
N ILE A 242 -11.87 0.71 5.77
CA ILE A 242 -12.79 1.80 6.16
C ILE A 242 -13.22 2.62 4.95
N LEU A 243 -12.28 3.00 4.07
CA LEU A 243 -12.58 3.77 2.87
C LEU A 243 -13.51 3.00 1.91
N VAL A 244 -13.25 1.71 1.71
CA VAL A 244 -14.07 0.84 0.86
C VAL A 244 -15.49 0.73 1.41
N SER A 245 -15.66 0.47 2.72
CA SER A 245 -17.00 0.41 3.33
C SER A 245 -17.74 1.75 3.21
N SER A 246 -17.05 2.88 3.38
CA SER A 246 -17.65 4.20 3.16
C SER A 246 -18.06 4.42 1.70
N MET A 247 -17.26 3.95 0.75
CA MET A 247 -17.56 4.08 -0.68
C MET A 247 -18.77 3.23 -1.08
N GLU A 248 -18.84 1.98 -0.60
CA GLU A 248 -19.98 1.08 -0.80
C GLU A 248 -21.28 1.67 -0.21
N GLN A 249 -21.20 2.27 0.98
CA GLN A 249 -22.33 2.95 1.59
C GLN A 249 -22.82 4.12 0.73
N LEU A 250 -21.92 5.00 0.28
CA LEU A 250 -22.27 6.12 -0.60
C LEU A 250 -22.88 5.65 -1.92
N GLN A 251 -22.33 4.60 -2.52
CA GLN A 251 -22.86 4.02 -3.75
C GLN A 251 -24.29 3.48 -3.54
N SER A 252 -24.56 2.84 -2.41
CA SER A 252 -25.90 2.35 -2.05
C SER A 252 -26.90 3.48 -1.78
N GLU A 253 -26.44 4.61 -1.23
CA GLU A 253 -27.28 5.79 -1.02
C GLU A 253 -27.58 6.49 -2.34
N ASN A 254 -26.60 6.56 -3.24
CA ASN A 254 -26.78 7.17 -4.56
C ASN A 254 -27.78 6.38 -5.41
N SER A 255 -27.69 5.05 -5.45
CA SER A 255 -28.65 4.21 -6.16
C SER A 255 -30.08 4.35 -5.60
N LYS A 256 -30.23 4.51 -4.28
CA LYS A 256 -31.52 4.85 -3.67
C LYS A 256 -32.03 6.20 -4.14
N LYS A 257 -31.19 7.24 -4.15
CA LYS A 257 -31.57 8.57 -4.65
C LYS A 257 -31.99 8.51 -6.12
N ASP A 258 -31.23 7.82 -6.96
CA ASP A 258 -31.55 7.63 -8.38
C ASP A 258 -32.92 6.95 -8.57
N SER A 259 -33.23 5.93 -7.76
CA SER A 259 -34.55 5.29 -7.79
C SER A 259 -35.70 6.22 -7.40
N THR A 260 -35.48 7.11 -6.42
CA THR A 260 -36.48 8.11 -6.01
C THR A 260 -36.65 9.22 -7.03
N ILE A 261 -35.56 9.62 -7.70
CA ILE A 261 -35.59 10.60 -8.78
C ILE A 261 -36.43 10.05 -9.94
N ALA A 262 -36.16 8.83 -10.39
CA ALA A 262 -36.94 8.17 -11.44
C ALA A 262 -38.45 8.07 -11.08
N GLN A 263 -38.76 7.77 -9.81
CA GLN A 263 -40.15 7.74 -9.35
C GLN A 263 -40.82 9.12 -9.38
N LEU A 264 -40.10 10.18 -8.99
CA LEU A 264 -40.62 11.54 -9.04
C LEU A 264 -40.79 12.03 -10.48
N GLU A 265 -39.84 11.74 -11.36
CA GLU A 265 -39.92 12.05 -12.78
C GLU A 265 -41.16 11.41 -13.43
N SER A 266 -41.44 10.13 -13.13
CA SER A 266 -42.66 9.45 -13.60
C SER A 266 -43.92 10.17 -13.11
N LYS A 267 -43.99 10.55 -11.83
CA LYS A 267 -45.15 11.27 -11.27
C LYS A 267 -45.34 12.65 -11.90
N VAL A 268 -44.25 13.35 -12.20
CA VAL A 268 -44.30 14.65 -12.90
C VAL A 268 -44.84 14.46 -14.30
N ALA A 269 -44.37 13.45 -15.04
CA ALA A 269 -44.89 13.15 -16.37
C ALA A 269 -46.39 12.82 -16.37
N ASP A 270 -46.86 12.03 -15.38
CA ASP A 270 -48.28 11.71 -15.21
C ASP A 270 -49.12 12.96 -14.92
N MET A 271 -48.64 13.84 -14.03
CA MET A 271 -49.32 15.10 -13.71
C MET A 271 -49.35 16.06 -14.91
N GLU A 272 -48.27 16.15 -15.69
CA GLU A 272 -48.23 16.96 -16.91
C GLU A 272 -49.20 16.44 -17.98
N ALA A 273 -49.32 15.12 -18.13
CA ALA A 273 -50.31 14.52 -19.02
C ALA A 273 -51.75 14.81 -18.56
N ALA A 274 -52.02 14.71 -17.26
CA ALA A 274 -53.30 15.08 -16.69
C ALA A 274 -53.63 16.57 -16.87
N GLU A 275 -52.64 17.45 -16.70
CA GLU A 275 -52.79 18.89 -16.92
C GLU A 275 -53.14 19.20 -18.38
N LYS A 276 -52.45 18.57 -19.35
CA LYS A 276 -52.76 18.71 -20.77
C LYS A 276 -54.20 18.27 -21.08
N LYS A 277 -54.61 17.12 -20.54
CA LYS A 277 -55.99 16.61 -20.71
C LYS A 277 -57.03 17.58 -20.13
N LEU A 278 -56.81 18.09 -18.91
CA LEU A 278 -57.71 19.06 -18.29
C LEU A 278 -57.79 20.37 -19.09
N LYS A 279 -56.67 20.84 -19.65
CA LYS A 279 -56.67 22.01 -20.55
C LYS A 279 -57.53 21.78 -21.79
N GLU A 280 -57.45 20.60 -22.40
CA GLU A 280 -58.30 20.23 -23.55
C GLU A 280 -59.78 20.18 -23.17
N GLU A 281 -60.14 19.57 -22.04
CA GLU A 281 -61.51 19.52 -21.52
C GLU A 281 -62.07 20.93 -21.25
N ILE A 282 -61.28 21.83 -20.64
CA ILE A 282 -61.67 23.22 -20.40
C ILE A 282 -61.93 23.97 -21.71
N LEU A 283 -61.08 23.78 -22.73
CA LEU A 283 -61.28 24.37 -24.05
C LEU A 283 -62.57 23.83 -24.69
N GLY A 284 -62.83 22.53 -24.60
CA GLY A 284 -64.06 21.90 -25.08
C GLY A 284 -65.32 22.48 -24.42
N LEU A 285 -65.35 22.52 -23.08
CA LEU A 285 -66.46 23.09 -22.31
C LEU A 285 -66.66 24.58 -22.61
N SER A 286 -65.57 25.34 -22.83
CA SER A 286 -65.65 26.76 -23.18
C SER A 286 -66.32 26.97 -24.54
N VAL A 287 -66.05 26.10 -25.52
CA VAL A 287 -66.73 26.11 -26.83
C VAL A 287 -68.20 25.76 -26.68
N GLU A 288 -68.53 24.72 -25.91
CA GLU A 288 -69.92 24.29 -25.66
C GLU A 288 -70.74 25.39 -24.97
N LEU A 289 -70.20 26.01 -23.92
CA LEU A 289 -70.80 27.17 -23.26
C LEU A 289 -71.00 28.35 -24.22
N GLY A 290 -70.05 28.57 -25.13
CA GLY A 290 -70.17 29.58 -26.19
C GLY A 290 -71.34 29.31 -27.14
N SER A 291 -71.54 28.04 -27.52
CA SER A 291 -72.69 27.60 -28.34
C SER A 291 -74.01 27.71 -27.58
N LEU A 292 -74.04 27.38 -26.29
CA LEU A 292 -75.22 27.51 -25.44
C LEU A 292 -75.66 28.97 -25.24
N ARG A 293 -74.70 29.91 -25.12
CA ARG A 293 -75.02 31.35 -25.11
C ARG A 293 -75.62 31.81 -26.44
N LYS A 294 -75.12 31.31 -27.56
CA LYS A 294 -75.66 31.63 -28.89
C LYS A 294 -77.07 31.06 -29.08
N SER A 295 -77.35 29.85 -28.60
CA SER A 295 -78.69 29.27 -28.66
C SER A 295 -79.69 30.00 -27.74
N ARG A 296 -79.26 30.45 -26.56
CA ARG A 296 -80.09 31.26 -25.66
C ARG A 296 -80.44 32.64 -26.21
N ASN A 297 -79.55 33.23 -27.01
CA ASN A 297 -79.79 34.54 -27.64
C ASN A 297 -80.74 34.48 -28.84
N ASN A 298 -81.13 33.28 -29.29
CA ASN A 298 -82.11 33.05 -30.35
C ASN A 298 -83.51 32.65 -29.82
N GLN A 299 -83.68 32.46 -28.51
CA GLN A 299 -84.99 32.43 -27.89
C GLN A 299 -85.35 33.83 -27.40
N GLY A 300 -86.34 34.42 -28.07
CA GLY A 300 -86.97 35.66 -27.66
C GLY A 300 -87.45 35.61 -26.21
N THR A 301 -87.45 36.79 -25.61
CA THR A 301 -88.17 37.22 -24.42
C THR A 301 -89.17 36.18 -23.87
N PRO A 302 -88.95 35.57 -22.70
CA PRO A 302 -90.07 35.07 -21.94
C PRO A 302 -90.77 36.30 -21.36
N VAL A 303 -91.93 36.57 -21.95
CA VAL A 303 -92.94 37.50 -21.46
C VAL A 303 -93.17 37.26 -19.97
N LEU A 304 -93.07 38.34 -19.20
CA LEU A 304 -93.57 38.45 -17.83
C LEU A 304 -95.08 38.12 -17.81
N ASN A 305 -95.44 36.91 -17.40
CA ASN A 305 -96.81 36.62 -16.98
C ASN A 305 -96.89 36.60 -15.45
N ARG A 306 -97.51 37.66 -14.97
CA ARG A 306 -98.06 37.87 -13.63
C ARG A 306 -99.25 36.92 -13.46
N CYS A 307 -99.26 36.09 -12.40
CA CYS A 307 -100.50 35.63 -11.76
C CYS A 307 -100.26 35.30 -10.29
N MET A 308 -101.28 35.66 -9.52
CA MET A 308 -101.36 35.75 -8.06
C MET A 308 -102.12 34.53 -7.52
N GLU A 309 -101.76 34.12 -6.31
CA GLU A 309 -102.65 33.57 -5.26
C GLU A 309 -103.13 32.11 -5.31
N GLY A 310 -102.97 31.41 -4.16
CA GLY A 310 -103.93 30.39 -3.74
C GLY A 310 -103.39 29.05 -3.20
N THR A 311 -103.17 28.99 -1.87
CA THR A 311 -103.56 27.90 -0.95
C THR A 311 -102.97 26.46 -1.05
N LYS A 312 -102.24 26.05 0.02
CA LYS A 312 -102.40 24.83 0.89
C LYS A 312 -102.41 23.44 0.21
N THR A 313 -101.75 22.35 0.64
CA THR A 313 -101.23 21.83 1.92
C THR A 313 -100.41 20.53 1.64
N SER A 314 -99.64 20.07 2.65
CA SER A 314 -99.27 18.65 2.98
C SER A 314 -98.43 17.86 1.96
N ASP A 315 -97.45 17.01 2.32
CA ASP A 315 -96.91 16.58 3.60
C ASP A 315 -95.57 15.84 3.38
N SER A 316 -94.78 15.76 4.46
CA SER A 316 -93.77 14.74 4.76
C SER A 316 -92.43 14.70 4.01
N GLY A 317 -91.34 14.67 4.79
CA GLY A 317 -90.01 14.27 4.30
C GLY A 317 -88.80 14.92 4.97
N VAL A 318 -88.85 15.23 6.28
CA VAL A 318 -87.70 15.76 7.03
C VAL A 318 -86.72 14.64 7.37
N SER A 319 -85.43 14.79 7.03
CA SER A 319 -84.36 14.45 7.98
C SER A 319 -83.07 15.23 7.75
N LYS A 320 -82.43 15.55 8.86
CA LYS A 320 -81.47 16.63 9.11
C LYS A 320 -80.02 16.21 8.84
N SER A 321 -79.16 17.15 8.44
CA SER A 321 -77.90 17.47 9.17
C SER A 321 -77.32 18.78 8.61
N SER A 322 -77.48 19.88 9.33
CA SER A 322 -76.49 20.47 10.26
C SER A 322 -75.31 21.18 9.58
N SER A 323 -75.50 22.49 9.43
CA SER A 323 -74.47 23.51 9.39
C SER A 323 -73.32 23.24 10.37
N ARG A 324 -72.07 23.36 9.90
CA ARG A 324 -71.00 24.01 10.69
C ARG A 324 -69.87 24.50 9.78
N ARG A 325 -69.81 25.83 9.65
CA ARG A 325 -68.57 26.58 9.43
C ARG A 325 -67.48 26.05 10.35
N ARG A 326 -66.24 25.93 9.86
CA ARG A 326 -65.06 26.50 10.55
C ARG A 326 -63.84 26.51 9.64
N ARG A 327 -63.21 27.70 9.61
CA ARG A 327 -61.81 27.94 9.26
C ARG A 327 -60.92 26.94 10.00
N ILE A 328 -59.87 26.44 9.34
CA ILE A 328 -58.72 25.87 10.02
C ILE A 328 -57.47 26.60 9.52
N SER A 329 -56.90 27.33 10.45
CA SER A 329 -55.57 27.91 10.47
C SER A 329 -54.51 26.82 10.37
N PHE A 330 -53.47 27.06 9.57
CA PHE A 330 -52.23 26.29 9.63
C PHE A 330 -51.59 26.49 11.01
N LYS A 331 -51.68 25.46 11.86
CA LYS A 331 -50.87 25.34 13.07
C LYS A 331 -49.45 25.00 12.62
N LYS A 332 -48.57 25.97 12.82
CA LYS A 332 -47.12 25.80 12.88
C LYS A 332 -46.82 24.99 14.15
N GLU A 333 -46.53 23.71 13.98
CA GLU A 333 -46.01 22.86 15.04
C GLU A 333 -44.49 22.79 14.85
N ILE A 334 -43.80 23.45 15.78
CA ILE A 334 -42.36 23.34 15.99
C ILE A 334 -42.20 22.13 16.91
N SER A 335 -41.50 21.10 16.43
CA SER A 335 -40.85 20.11 17.29
C SER A 335 -39.39 20.00 16.88
N THR A 336 -38.57 20.65 17.69
CA THR A 336 -37.14 20.42 17.91
C THR A 336 -36.84 18.96 18.24
N PRO A 337 -35.72 18.40 17.78
CA PRO A 337 -34.95 17.44 18.56
C PRO A 337 -34.07 18.20 19.55
N ASP A 338 -34.22 17.85 20.83
CA ASP A 338 -33.36 18.27 21.93
C ASP A 338 -31.88 17.96 21.65
N ALA A 339 -31.05 18.97 21.92
CA ALA A 339 -29.74 18.76 22.48
C ALA A 339 -29.88 18.49 23.99
N PRO A 340 -29.07 17.60 24.59
CA PRO A 340 -28.72 17.73 25.98
C PRO A 340 -27.55 18.68 26.15
N VAL A 341 -27.79 19.60 27.08
CA VAL A 341 -26.95 20.65 27.64
C VAL A 341 -25.62 20.13 28.22
N PRO A 342 -24.61 21.01 28.35
CA PRO A 342 -23.26 20.71 28.83
C PRO A 342 -23.15 20.85 30.37
N VAL A 343 -21.90 20.84 30.90
CA VAL A 343 -21.40 21.35 32.22
C VAL A 343 -20.83 20.20 33.11
N PRO A 344 -19.69 20.37 33.83
CA PRO A 344 -18.50 21.20 33.60
C PRO A 344 -17.14 20.55 33.99
N ALA A 345 -16.07 21.33 33.77
CA ALA A 345 -14.88 21.44 34.63
C ALA A 345 -13.97 20.20 34.82
N ASN A 346 -12.76 20.28 34.25
CA ASN A 346 -11.63 20.81 35.01
C ASN A 346 -10.41 21.05 34.11
N LEU A 347 -10.09 22.34 33.96
CA LEU A 347 -8.71 22.80 33.84
C LEU A 347 -7.96 22.39 35.12
N SER A 348 -6.83 21.70 34.97
CA SER A 348 -5.75 21.87 35.92
C SER A 348 -4.48 22.17 35.15
N GLU A 349 -4.08 23.42 35.21
CA GLU A 349 -2.68 23.82 35.14
C GLU A 349 -1.85 22.91 36.05
N LYS A 350 -0.81 22.29 35.49
CA LYS A 350 0.42 22.06 36.26
C LYS A 350 1.63 22.32 35.38
N ARG A 351 1.97 23.60 35.37
CA ARG A 351 3.32 24.13 35.22
C ARG A 351 4.21 23.52 36.30
N ASN A 352 5.20 22.73 35.92
CA ASN A 352 6.42 22.44 36.68
C ASN A 352 7.57 22.36 35.65
N LYS A 353 8.27 23.46 35.39
CA LYS A 353 9.54 23.85 36.04
C LYS A 353 10.58 22.73 36.03
N GLY A 354 11.47 22.83 35.04
CA GLY A 354 12.91 22.77 35.22
C GLY A 354 13.57 21.40 35.30
N LEU A 355 14.30 21.03 34.24
CA LEU A 355 15.63 20.45 34.43
C LEU A 355 16.53 20.82 33.24
N LYS A 356 17.41 21.80 33.49
CA LYS A 356 18.56 22.10 32.64
C LYS A 356 19.43 20.85 32.51
N ARG A 357 19.74 20.41 31.29
CA ARG A 357 21.00 19.71 31.00
C ARG A 357 21.59 20.21 29.68
N LYS A 358 22.91 20.25 29.70
CA LYS A 358 23.81 21.07 28.90
C LYS A 358 23.77 20.77 27.41
N GLU A 359 23.85 21.86 26.68
CA GLU A 359 24.34 22.02 25.32
C GLU A 359 25.75 21.44 25.13
N SER A 360 25.93 20.63 24.09
CA SER A 360 27.20 20.39 23.40
C SER A 360 26.91 19.82 22.00
N PRO A 361 27.77 20.12 21.01
CA PRO A 361 27.34 20.50 19.67
C PRO A 361 27.06 19.32 18.74
N ALA A 362 25.91 19.36 18.07
CA ALA A 362 25.54 18.45 17.00
C ALA A 362 26.25 18.85 15.69
N ILE A 363 26.90 17.87 15.08
CA ILE A 363 27.51 17.91 13.76
C ILE A 363 26.39 18.14 12.72
N PRO A 364 26.57 19.06 11.73
CA PRO A 364 25.53 19.37 10.76
C PRO A 364 25.40 18.23 9.73
N ILE A 365 24.26 17.53 9.75
CA ILE A 365 23.90 16.55 8.72
C ILE A 365 22.89 17.23 7.78
N SER A 366 23.35 17.44 6.55
CA SER A 366 22.65 17.73 5.28
C SER A 366 21.15 18.04 5.34
N GLU A 367 20.83 19.29 5.00
CA GLU A 367 19.52 19.85 4.72
C GLU A 367 18.73 19.09 3.65
N THR A 368 17.47 18.78 3.97
CA THR A 368 16.39 18.67 2.97
C THR A 368 15.84 20.08 2.72
N PRO A 369 15.66 20.54 1.47
CA PRO A 369 15.18 21.88 1.21
C PRO A 369 13.71 22.02 1.63
N LYS A 370 13.44 22.86 2.65
CA LYS A 370 12.09 23.28 3.04
C LYS A 370 11.52 24.22 1.98
N LEU A 371 10.51 23.75 1.25
CA LEU A 371 9.84 24.50 0.17
C LEU A 371 9.03 25.73 0.62
N PHE A 372 8.95 26.02 1.93
CA PHE A 372 8.29 27.21 2.43
C PHE A 372 9.08 27.79 3.61
N SER A 373 9.66 28.97 3.42
CA SER A 373 10.10 29.79 4.56
C SER A 373 8.86 30.36 5.24
N SER A 374 8.89 30.35 6.57
CA SER A 374 7.79 30.75 7.48
C SER A 374 7.37 32.23 7.38
N SER A 375 7.71 32.95 6.32
CA SER A 375 7.44 34.37 6.12
C SER A 375 6.32 34.67 5.12
N PHE A 376 5.55 33.66 4.67
CA PHE A 376 4.40 33.90 3.79
C PHE A 376 3.26 34.60 4.56
N LYS A 377 3.07 35.90 4.31
CA LYS A 377 1.93 36.67 4.81
C LYS A 377 0.78 36.60 3.82
N VAL A 378 -0.33 35.99 4.24
CA VAL A 378 -1.59 35.93 3.48
C VAL A 378 -2.17 37.35 3.32
N PRO A 379 -2.47 37.83 2.09
CA PRO A 379 -3.14 39.11 1.90
C PRO A 379 -4.56 39.09 2.49
N LYS A 380 -4.87 40.05 3.38
CA LYS A 380 -6.21 40.20 3.94
C LYS A 380 -7.16 40.81 2.90
N LEU A 381 -8.21 40.07 2.53
CA LEU A 381 -9.31 40.58 1.73
C LEU A 381 -10.09 41.64 2.54
N LYS A 382 -10.27 42.83 1.97
CA LYS A 382 -11.14 43.87 2.55
C LYS A 382 -12.59 43.49 2.30
N SER A 383 -13.36 43.29 3.36
CA SER A 383 -14.81 43.15 3.29
C SER A 383 -15.50 44.49 3.11
N SER A 384 -16.51 44.48 2.25
CA SER A 384 -17.65 45.39 2.12
C SER A 384 -17.50 46.69 1.32
N LEU A 385 -18.35 46.78 0.29
CA LEU A 385 -19.11 47.97 -0.05
C LEU A 385 -20.59 47.55 -0.15
N ARG A 386 -21.36 47.83 0.90
CA ARG A 386 -22.82 47.96 0.82
C ARG A 386 -23.09 49.20 0.00
N ILE A 387 -23.76 49.05 -1.14
CA ILE A 387 -24.39 50.18 -1.83
C ILE A 387 -25.89 50.07 -1.54
N ARG A 388 -26.44 51.21 -1.12
CA ARG A 388 -27.83 51.43 -0.74
C ARG A 388 -28.60 51.96 -1.93
#